data_AF-A0A1B6NSN8-F1
#
_entry.id   AF-A0A1B6NSN8-F1
#
_cell.length_a   1.000
_cell.length_b   1.000
_cell.length_c   1.000
_cell.angle_alpha   90.00
_cell.angle_beta   90.00
_cell.angle_gamma   90.00
#
_symmetry.space_group_name_H-M   'P 1'
#
loop_
_entity.id
_entity.type
_entity.pdbx_description
1 polymer ?
#
loop_
_entity_poly.entity_id
_entity_poly.type
_entity_poly.pdbx_seq_one_letter_code
_entity_poly.pdbx_strand_id
1 'polypeptide(L)'
;MKNDIGFNGAVFSDDLSMHGASVAGSYVERAEAALEAGCDMVLACNNPKGAESILDGLEARFSNPNNSDVARQERVMALYGRVMPAGLYDKYESAAALIARLSER
;
A
#
# COMPACT_ATOMS: atom_id res chain seq x y z
N MET A 1 16.05 -5.87 -2.04
CA MET A 1 15.27 -4.67 -2.45
C MET A 1 15.70 -3.39 -1.72
N LYS A 2 15.42 -3.22 -0.41
CA LYS A 2 15.82 -1.98 0.28
C LYS A 2 17.35 -1.78 0.31
N ASN A 3 18.11 -2.84 0.63
CA ASN A 3 19.58 -2.76 0.68
C ASN A 3 20.23 -2.84 -0.71
N ASP A 4 19.82 -3.79 -1.54
CA ASP A 4 20.54 -4.09 -2.79
C ASP A 4 20.37 -3.02 -3.87
N ILE A 5 19.19 -2.38 -3.91
CA ILE A 5 18.87 -1.34 -4.92
C ILE A 5 18.53 0.02 -4.29
N GLY A 6 18.63 0.16 -2.97
CA GLY A 6 18.39 1.44 -2.28
C GLY A 6 16.94 1.94 -2.37
N PHE A 7 15.96 1.05 -2.53
CA PHE A 7 14.57 1.47 -2.66
C PHE A 7 14.02 2.01 -1.32
N ASN A 8 13.67 3.30 -1.31
CA ASN A 8 13.21 4.03 -0.12
C ASN A 8 11.70 4.39 -0.16
N GLY A 9 10.98 3.98 -1.19
CA GLY A 9 9.53 4.17 -1.28
C GLY A 9 8.74 3.19 -0.42
N ALA A 10 7.42 3.36 -0.39
CA ALA A 10 6.52 2.42 0.27
C ALA A 10 6.45 1.09 -0.48
N VAL A 11 6.35 0.01 0.27
CA VAL A 11 6.17 -1.37 -0.19
C VAL A 11 4.81 -1.86 0.27
N PHE A 12 3.95 -2.25 -0.66
CA PHE A 12 2.64 -2.83 -0.34
C PHE A 12 2.71 -4.34 -0.36
N SER A 13 1.94 -5.00 0.50
CA SER A 13 1.69 -6.43 0.37
C SER A 13 0.84 -6.71 -0.88
N ASP A 14 0.80 -7.98 -1.29
CA ASP A 14 -0.29 -8.47 -2.13
C ASP A 14 -1.62 -8.45 -1.35
N ASP A 15 -2.74 -8.66 -2.04
CA ASP A 15 -4.06 -8.75 -1.43
C ASP A 15 -4.18 -10.01 -0.56
N LEU A 16 -4.34 -9.78 0.75
CA LEU A 16 -4.51 -10.84 1.75
C LEU A 16 -5.86 -11.56 1.64
N SER A 17 -6.76 -11.06 0.78
CA SER A 17 -8.06 -11.67 0.46
C SER A 17 -8.02 -12.72 -0.64
N MET A 18 -6.92 -12.79 -1.38
CA MET A 18 -6.79 -13.72 -2.48
C MET A 18 -6.78 -15.19 -1.98
N HIS A 19 -7.55 -16.06 -2.65
CA HIS A 19 -7.69 -17.48 -2.29
C HIS A 19 -6.35 -18.25 -2.26
N GLY A 20 -5.33 -17.77 -2.98
CA GLY A 20 -3.96 -18.31 -2.94
C GLY A 20 -3.28 -18.18 -1.57
N ALA A 21 -3.74 -17.25 -0.73
CA ALA A 21 -3.20 -17.02 0.61
C ALA A 21 -3.91 -17.84 1.71
N SER A 22 -4.98 -18.59 1.36
CA SER A 22 -5.79 -19.38 2.32
C SER A 22 -5.02 -20.52 3.00
N VAL A 23 -3.84 -20.89 2.48
CA VAL A 23 -2.96 -21.92 3.06
C VAL A 23 -2.06 -21.35 4.17
N ALA A 24 -1.94 -20.02 4.28
CA ALA A 24 -1.00 -19.32 5.16
C ALA A 24 -1.68 -18.72 6.41
N GLY A 25 -2.46 -19.52 7.14
CA GLY A 25 -3.03 -19.12 8.42
C GLY A 25 -4.24 -18.16 8.34
N SER A 26 -4.52 -17.49 9.46
CA SER A 26 -5.55 -16.48 9.63
C SER A 26 -5.21 -15.17 8.91
N TYR A 27 -6.21 -14.28 8.79
CA TYR A 27 -6.01 -12.95 8.19
C TYR A 27 -4.96 -12.11 8.95
N VAL A 28 -4.91 -12.26 10.27
CA VAL A 28 -3.95 -11.57 11.15
C VAL A 28 -2.54 -12.09 10.90
N GLU A 29 -2.34 -13.41 10.93
CA GLU A 29 -1.04 -14.04 10.71
C GLU A 29 -0.46 -13.67 9.33
N ARG A 30 -1.32 -13.58 8.30
CA ARG A 30 -0.90 -13.09 6.98
C ARG A 30 -0.45 -11.64 6.99
N ALA A 31 -1.14 -10.77 7.73
CA ALA A 31 -0.76 -9.37 7.86
C ALA A 31 0.56 -9.22 8.62
N GLU A 32 0.76 -9.98 9.70
CA GLU A 32 2.03 -10.03 10.43
C GLU A 32 3.17 -10.48 9.54
N ALA A 33 3.00 -11.61 8.83
CA ALA A 33 4.00 -12.14 7.92
C ALA A 33 4.38 -11.14 6.83
N ALA A 34 3.41 -10.41 6.26
CA ALA A 34 3.69 -9.38 5.26
C ALA A 34 4.50 -8.21 5.85
N LEU A 35 4.16 -7.74 7.05
CA LEU A 35 4.87 -6.65 7.74
C LEU A 35 6.29 -7.07 8.14
N GLU A 36 6.47 -8.31 8.58
CA GLU A 36 7.77 -8.92 8.92
C GLU A 36 8.65 -9.13 7.68
N ALA A 37 8.06 -9.52 6.55
CA ALA A 37 8.75 -9.60 5.27
C ALA A 37 9.23 -8.23 4.73
N GLY A 38 8.79 -7.14 5.37
CA GLY A 38 9.25 -5.78 5.08
C GLY A 38 8.26 -4.93 4.29
N CYS A 39 7.00 -5.35 4.19
CA CYS A 39 5.93 -4.48 3.69
C CYS A 39 5.74 -3.30 4.65
N ASP A 40 5.39 -2.16 4.07
CA ASP A 40 5.08 -0.92 4.77
C ASP A 40 3.56 -0.77 4.98
N MET A 41 2.74 -1.39 4.12
CA MET A 41 1.28 -1.42 4.24
C MET A 41 0.72 -2.75 3.74
N VAL A 42 -0.31 -3.25 4.44
CA VAL A 42 -1.03 -4.47 4.06
C VAL A 42 -2.32 -4.14 3.32
N LEU A 43 -2.65 -4.94 2.30
CA LEU A 43 -3.88 -4.82 1.52
C LEU A 43 -4.87 -5.92 1.90
N ALA A 44 -6.05 -5.53 2.35
CA ALA A 44 -7.17 -6.41 2.62
C ALA A 44 -8.37 -5.97 1.77
N CYS A 45 -8.45 -6.45 0.54
CA CYS A 45 -9.47 -6.00 -0.40
C CYS A 45 -10.75 -6.84 -0.28
N ASN A 46 -11.90 -6.23 -0.57
CA ASN A 46 -13.20 -6.91 -0.70
C ASN A 46 -13.63 -7.82 0.48
N ASN A 47 -13.03 -7.67 1.67
CA ASN A 47 -13.37 -8.43 2.87
C ASN A 47 -13.28 -7.54 4.13
N PRO A 48 -14.35 -6.78 4.45
CA PRO A 48 -14.37 -5.90 5.61
C PRO A 48 -14.12 -6.61 6.94
N LYS A 49 -14.68 -7.81 7.14
CA LYS A 49 -14.47 -8.60 8.37
C LYS A 49 -13.02 -9.05 8.52
N GLY A 50 -12.37 -9.39 7.40
CA GLY A 50 -10.94 -9.69 7.39
C GLY A 50 -10.10 -8.48 7.79
N ALA A 51 -10.44 -7.30 7.26
CA ALA A 51 -9.78 -6.05 7.64
C ALA A 51 -9.99 -5.71 9.13
N GLU A 52 -11.22 -5.83 9.64
CA GLU A 52 -11.53 -5.67 11.07
C GLU A 52 -10.67 -6.61 11.93
N SER A 53 -10.58 -7.89 11.57
CA SER A 53 -9.76 -8.85 12.31
C SER A 53 -8.28 -8.49 12.35
N ILE A 54 -7.75 -7.90 11.27
CA ILE A 54 -6.36 -7.40 11.22
C ILE A 54 -6.20 -6.21 12.17
N LEU A 55 -7.15 -5.28 12.17
CA LEU A 55 -7.10 -4.10 13.05
C LEU A 55 -7.11 -4.53 14.53
N ASP A 56 -8.02 -5.44 14.89
CA ASP A 56 -8.12 -5.99 16.24
C ASP A 56 -6.86 -6.77 16.63
N GLY A 57 -6.38 -7.65 15.73
CA GLY A 57 -5.22 -8.50 15.98
C GLY A 57 -3.90 -7.73 16.10
N LEU A 58 -3.80 -6.56 15.47
CA LEU A 58 -2.59 -5.72 15.49
C LEU A 58 -2.71 -4.48 16.38
N GLU A 59 -3.77 -4.35 17.18
CA GLU A 59 -4.04 -3.17 18.03
C GLU A 59 -2.84 -2.77 18.89
N ALA A 60 -2.18 -3.75 19.52
CA ALA A 60 -1.02 -3.50 20.37
C ALA A 60 0.15 -2.87 19.60
N ARG A 61 0.34 -3.27 18.33
CA ARG A 61 1.40 -2.75 17.46
C ARG A 61 1.14 -1.30 17.07
N PHE A 62 -0.11 -0.94 16.79
CA PHE A 62 -0.49 0.44 16.46
C PHE A 62 -0.51 1.36 17.68
N SER A 63 -0.84 0.83 18.85
CA SER A 63 -0.90 1.60 20.10
C SER A 63 0.48 1.97 20.65
N ASN A 64 1.50 1.18 20.32
CA ASN A 64 2.89 1.44 20.72
C ASN A 64 3.86 1.13 19.57
N PRO A 65 3.91 1.99 18.53
CA PRO A 65 4.71 1.74 17.34
C PRO A 65 6.20 1.83 17.67
N ASN A 66 6.98 0.88 17.18
CA ASN A 66 8.44 0.98 17.22
C ASN A 66 8.95 1.86 16.06
N ASN A 67 10.25 2.16 16.06
CA ASN A 67 10.88 2.99 15.02
C ASN A 67 10.66 2.46 13.59
N SER A 68 10.60 1.15 13.41
CA SER A 68 10.36 0.57 12.08
C SER A 68 8.93 0.83 11.62
N ASP A 69 7.94 0.79 12.51
CA ASP A 69 6.54 1.08 12.21
C ASP A 69 6.32 2.56 11.89
N VAL A 70 6.98 3.47 12.61
CA VAL A 70 7.01 4.90 12.28
C VAL A 70 7.57 5.14 10.88
N ALA A 71 8.71 4.51 10.56
CA ALA A 71 9.33 4.66 9.24
C ALA A 71 8.45 4.07 8.11
N ARG A 72 7.72 2.98 8.37
CA ARG A 72 6.71 2.43 7.43
C ARG A 72 5.63 3.48 7.16
N GLN A 73 5.07 4.06 8.21
CA GLN A 73 4.04 5.10 8.12
C GLN A 73 4.52 6.31 7.31
N GLU A 74 5.72 6.83 7.58
CA GLU A 74 6.29 7.96 6.83
C GLU A 74 6.39 7.69 5.33
N ARG A 75 6.86 6.49 4.94
CA ARG A 75 6.95 6.09 3.53
C ARG A 75 5.59 6.02 2.85
N VAL A 76 4.59 5.47 3.54
CA VAL A 76 3.21 5.41 3.03
C VAL A 76 2.63 6.82 2.88
N MET A 77 2.82 7.67 3.89
CA MET A 77 2.31 9.04 3.87
C MET A 77 2.96 9.92 2.79
N ALA A 78 4.18 9.62 2.37
CA ALA A 78 4.83 10.29 1.23
C ALA A 78 4.15 10.03 -0.14
N LEU A 79 3.20 9.10 -0.20
CA LEU A 79 2.34 8.90 -1.36
C LEU A 79 1.11 9.81 -1.33
N TYR A 80 0.69 10.27 -0.15
CA TYR A 80 -0.50 11.08 0.03
C TYR A 80 -0.25 12.54 -0.36
N GLY A 81 -1.29 13.22 -0.85
CA GLY A 81 -1.25 14.67 -1.10
C GLY A 81 -0.34 15.12 -2.25
N ARG A 82 0.02 14.23 -3.17
CA ARG A 82 0.76 14.62 -4.37
C ARG A 82 -0.09 15.52 -5.25
N VAL A 83 0.38 16.74 -5.47
CA VAL A 83 -0.25 17.73 -6.34
C VAL A 83 0.47 17.79 -7.69
N MET A 84 -0.27 18.19 -8.72
CA MET A 84 0.34 18.47 -10.01
C MET A 84 1.33 19.64 -9.86
N PRO A 85 2.59 19.51 -10.33
CA PRO A 85 3.52 20.62 -10.28
C PRO A 85 3.01 21.81 -11.11
N ALA A 86 3.35 23.03 -10.67
CA ALA A 86 2.92 24.25 -11.34
C ALA A 86 3.35 24.27 -12.82
N GLY A 87 2.46 24.74 -13.70
CA GLY A 87 2.73 24.89 -15.13
C GLY A 87 2.57 23.60 -15.96
N LEU A 88 2.03 22.52 -15.40
CA LEU A 88 1.75 21.28 -16.13
C LEU A 88 0.31 21.13 -16.64
N TYR A 89 -0.58 22.06 -16.28
CA TYR A 89 -2.02 21.93 -16.55
C TYR A 89 -2.32 21.80 -18.06
N ASP A 90 -1.78 22.69 -18.89
CA ASP A 90 -2.02 22.66 -20.34
C ASP A 90 -1.50 21.38 -21.01
N LYS A 91 -0.37 20.86 -20.51
CA LYS A 91 0.20 19.59 -20.98
C LYS A 91 -0.65 18.40 -20.56
N TYR A 92 -1.18 18.44 -19.33
CA TYR A 92 -2.11 17.43 -18.83
C TYR A 92 -3.39 17.39 -19.68
N GLU A 93 -4.02 18.55 -19.93
CA GLU A 93 -5.23 18.64 -20.76
C GLU A 93 -4.99 18.11 -22.18
N SER A 94 -3.87 18.50 -22.78
CA SER A 94 -3.48 18.02 -24.11
C SER A 94 -3.29 16.51 -24.14
N ALA A 95 -2.64 15.93 -23.12
CA ALA A 95 -2.44 14.50 -23.00
C ALA A 95 -3.76 13.74 -22.76
N ALA A 96 -4.65 14.28 -21.91
CA ALA A 96 -5.95 13.70 -21.66
C ALA A 96 -6.81 13.64 -22.94
N ALA A 97 -6.83 14.72 -23.72
CA ALA A 97 -7.53 14.78 -25.00
C ALA A 97 -6.98 13.76 -26.02
N LEU A 98 -5.66 13.58 -26.05
CA LEU A 98 -5.03 12.56 -26.90
C LEU A 98 -5.43 11.15 -26.50
N ILE A 99 -5.38 10.83 -25.20
CA ILE A 99 -5.79 9.51 -24.68
C ILE A 99 -7.25 9.22 -25.03
N ALA A 100 -8.16 10.19 -24.85
CA ALA A 100 -9.57 10.03 -25.20
C ALA A 100 -9.75 9.64 -26.67
N ARG A 101 -9.07 10.34 -27.59
CA ARG A 101 -9.11 10.04 -29.03
C ARG A 101 -8.52 8.67 -29.38
N LEU A 102 -7.55 8.19 -28.62
CA LEU A 102 -6.94 6.88 -28.84
C LEU A 102 -7.83 5.74 -28.33
N SER A 103 -8.61 5.97 -27.27
CA SER A 103 -9.53 5.00 -26.68
C SER A 103 -10.84 4.83 -27.47
N GLU A 104 -11.15 5.75 -28.40
CA GLU A 104 -12.33 5.69 -29.30
C GLU A 104 -12.06 4.94 -30.62
N ARG A 105 -10.87 4.35 -30.77
CA ARG A 105 -10.47 3.53 -31.93
C ARG A 105 -10.47 2.06 -31.58
#